data_AF-A0A8H4N813-F1
#
_entry.id   AF-A0A8H4N813-F1
#
_cell.length_a   1.000
_cell.length_b   1.000
_cell.length_c   1.000
_cell.angle_alpha   90.00
_cell.angle_beta   90.00
_cell.angle_gamma   90.00
#
_symmetry.space_group_name_H-M   'P 1'
#
loop_
_entity.id
_entity.type
_entity.pdbx_description
1 polymer ?
#
loop_
_entity_poly.entity_id
_entity_poly.type
_entity_poly.pdbx_seq_one_letter_code
_entity_poly.pdbx_strand_id
1 'polypeptide(L)'
;MATSPDLSLPPTAPVERHRDESMELLPAALYTLVDLSDAELDELQRVCESQIPDVDPGANVRRPPESRFVGRSLRAVYDYHLELGSQRTFNPIYFVVATAKDWKRKGVLLVTLDDGDFDTPGCKTDSFFIKPADSGLSFVNLQVGNSEWSEEKESYDISPGSDDDGGDDDKSKDDEGHSSDSGPECPVHLKHISYYTALYVVDSVDPDKLIAKHLEPGASYSKKNPATDYFIRCQAVLTPKTTPPVNTAASRAPDPNVTEDLISQACTMHLVRCRKNPRLHKTLLLVCDTSDHQEHGILIVRLSWDGVTSGRSKAQLGAIGAAAPREAQRMPCVVYEGFQQIYCNLHNGVRVWRAAHPRVAAFAYNTGKDASNSRGFGERVLDPERRNDGDEWLVYGPVHPPGLMANKPIEWSFDEAVRRFPWLCRQNRFDENLLRKYFVCIDNNDPEEKGVLLVRMDWHGDVHRSDEELLSLNSKDRVTSIRVPGKEALGIIEAGLKGDTARLDPAAIEFFRLQPDSSQT
;
A
#
# COMPACT_ATOMS: atom_id res chain seq x y z
N MET A 1 27.87 -27.24 -33.07
CA MET A 1 27.12 -26.01 -32.75
C MET A 1 25.90 -26.46 -31.97
N ALA A 2 25.74 -26.02 -30.71
CA ALA A 2 24.53 -26.36 -29.95
C ALA A 2 23.36 -25.57 -30.56
N THR A 3 22.40 -26.29 -31.12
CA THR A 3 21.13 -25.72 -31.59
C THR A 3 20.42 -25.09 -30.39
N SER A 4 19.97 -23.84 -30.54
CA SER A 4 19.16 -23.17 -29.51
C SER A 4 17.95 -24.04 -29.15
N PRO A 5 17.59 -24.17 -27.87
CA PRO A 5 16.43 -24.95 -27.47
C PRO A 5 15.15 -24.38 -28.10
N ASP A 6 14.20 -25.25 -28.44
CA ASP A 6 12.86 -24.83 -28.83
C ASP A 6 12.10 -24.36 -27.59
N LEU A 7 11.78 -23.06 -27.57
CA LEU A 7 11.10 -22.38 -26.46
C LEU A 7 9.61 -22.15 -26.74
N SER A 8 9.03 -22.82 -27.74
CA SER A 8 7.60 -22.68 -28.03
C SER A 8 6.72 -23.29 -26.92
N LEU A 9 5.64 -22.59 -26.59
CA LEU A 9 4.59 -23.02 -25.66
C LEU A 9 3.25 -23.16 -26.40
N PRO A 10 2.35 -24.03 -25.94
CA PRO A 10 0.96 -24.01 -26.39
C PRO A 10 0.32 -22.65 -26.06
N PRO A 11 -0.55 -22.09 -26.91
CA PRO A 11 -1.11 -20.76 -26.67
C PRO A 11 -1.94 -20.66 -25.37
N THR A 12 -2.50 -21.79 -24.91
CA THR A 12 -3.26 -21.86 -23.66
C THR A 12 -2.93 -23.13 -22.87
N ALA A 13 -3.17 -23.10 -21.56
CA ALA A 13 -2.98 -24.21 -20.64
C ALA A 13 -4.28 -24.58 -19.87
N PRO A 14 -4.45 -25.86 -19.48
CA PRO A 14 -5.62 -26.31 -18.73
C PRO A 14 -5.44 -26.10 -17.21
N VAL A 15 -5.13 -24.87 -16.78
CA VAL A 15 -4.85 -24.54 -15.37
C VAL A 15 -5.95 -23.72 -14.70
N GLU A 16 -7.06 -23.47 -15.38
CA GLU A 16 -8.19 -22.64 -14.92
C GLU A 16 -8.71 -23.03 -13.53
N ARG A 17 -8.72 -24.33 -13.21
CA ARG A 17 -9.13 -24.84 -11.89
C ARG A 17 -8.35 -24.23 -10.71
N HIS A 18 -7.14 -23.74 -10.96
CA HIS A 18 -6.27 -23.17 -9.93
C HIS A 18 -6.54 -21.67 -9.67
N ARG A 19 -7.41 -21.01 -10.45
CA ARG A 19 -7.78 -19.60 -10.27
C ARG A 19 -8.58 -19.35 -8.99
N ASP A 20 -9.47 -20.28 -8.65
CA ASP A 20 -10.41 -20.15 -7.52
C ASP A 20 -9.94 -20.92 -6.26
N GLU A 21 -8.76 -21.54 -6.31
CA GLU A 21 -8.21 -22.31 -5.20
C GLU A 21 -7.48 -21.40 -4.18
N SER A 22 -7.58 -21.76 -2.90
CA SER A 22 -6.87 -21.05 -1.82
C SER A 22 -5.36 -21.02 -2.09
N MET A 23 -4.76 -19.84 -2.03
CA MET A 23 -3.35 -19.61 -2.34
C MET A 23 -2.43 -20.19 -1.26
N GLU A 24 -2.09 -21.47 -1.39
CA GLU A 24 -0.89 -22.01 -0.76
C GLU A 24 0.33 -21.40 -1.47
N LEU A 25 1.24 -20.77 -0.71
CA LEU A 25 2.48 -20.17 -1.23
C LEU A 25 3.49 -21.27 -1.58
N LEU A 26 3.18 -22.04 -2.63
CA LEU A 26 4.02 -23.12 -3.14
C LEU A 26 5.20 -22.57 -3.93
N PRO A 27 6.40 -23.18 -3.88
CA PRO A 27 7.56 -22.72 -4.63
C PRO A 27 7.40 -22.91 -6.14
N ALA A 28 7.98 -22.01 -6.93
CA ALA A 28 8.19 -22.22 -8.36
C ALA A 28 9.16 -23.38 -8.62
N ALA A 29 8.87 -24.19 -9.63
CA ALA A 29 9.75 -25.28 -10.05
C ALA A 29 10.91 -24.73 -10.91
N LEU A 30 12.14 -25.20 -10.64
CA LEU A 30 13.34 -24.87 -11.41
C LEU A 30 13.75 -26.02 -12.34
N TYR A 31 13.76 -25.74 -13.65
CA TYR A 31 14.13 -26.68 -14.70
C TYR A 31 15.37 -26.22 -15.48
N THR A 32 15.97 -27.14 -16.25
CA THR A 32 17.02 -26.81 -17.22
C THR A 32 16.84 -27.57 -18.53
N LEU A 33 16.97 -26.87 -19.66
CA LEU A 33 17.04 -27.45 -21.01
C LEU A 33 18.49 -27.71 -21.46
N VAL A 34 19.45 -27.22 -20.67
CA VAL A 34 20.88 -27.40 -20.90
C VAL A 34 21.52 -28.25 -19.81
N ASP A 35 22.65 -28.83 -20.16
CA ASP A 35 23.42 -29.67 -19.27
C ASP A 35 24.12 -28.83 -18.19
N LEU A 36 23.50 -28.75 -17.00
CA LEU A 36 24.02 -28.17 -15.77
C LEU A 36 24.24 -29.28 -14.72
N SER A 37 25.41 -29.26 -14.09
CA SER A 37 25.74 -30.12 -12.96
C SER A 37 24.86 -29.83 -11.73
N ASP A 38 24.85 -30.73 -10.74
CA ASP A 38 24.05 -30.51 -9.51
C ASP A 38 24.49 -29.23 -8.79
N ALA A 39 25.81 -28.97 -8.73
CA ALA A 39 26.35 -27.77 -8.12
C ALA A 39 25.96 -26.48 -8.89
N GLU A 40 25.88 -26.54 -10.22
CA GLU A 40 25.42 -25.40 -11.02
C GLU A 40 23.92 -25.14 -10.86
N LEU A 41 23.12 -26.19 -10.70
CA LEU A 41 21.69 -26.05 -10.41
C LEU A 41 21.43 -25.57 -8.97
N ASP A 42 22.22 -26.03 -7.99
CA ASP A 42 22.20 -25.52 -6.61
C ASP A 42 22.49 -24.02 -6.59
N GLU A 43 23.54 -23.63 -7.32
CA GLU A 43 23.94 -22.24 -7.44
C GLU A 43 22.88 -21.41 -8.15
N LEU A 44 22.29 -21.93 -9.24
CA LEU A 44 21.21 -21.24 -9.92
C LEU A 44 20.00 -21.04 -9.00
N GLN A 45 19.59 -22.06 -8.26
CA GLN A 45 18.51 -21.98 -7.29
C GLN A 45 18.79 -20.88 -6.25
N ARG A 46 19.99 -20.87 -5.68
CA ARG A 46 20.43 -19.87 -4.70
C ARG A 46 20.43 -18.46 -5.28
N VAL A 47 20.88 -18.30 -6.52
CA VAL A 47 20.87 -17.00 -7.21
C VAL A 47 19.43 -16.56 -7.45
N CYS A 48 18.53 -17.46 -7.89
CA CYS A 48 17.12 -17.16 -8.08
C CYS A 48 16.44 -16.54 -6.85
N GLU A 49 16.84 -16.96 -5.65
CA GLU A 49 16.27 -16.47 -4.40
C GLU A 49 17.07 -15.32 -3.77
N SER A 50 18.17 -14.87 -4.38
CA SER A 50 19.15 -13.96 -3.75
C SER A 50 18.63 -12.55 -3.44
N GLN A 51 17.54 -12.11 -4.07
CA GLN A 51 16.89 -10.81 -3.81
C GLN A 51 15.75 -10.91 -2.79
N ILE A 52 15.43 -12.11 -2.30
CA ILE A 52 14.37 -12.31 -1.30
C ILE A 52 15.02 -12.29 0.09
N PRO A 53 14.71 -11.32 0.96
CA PRO A 53 15.32 -11.24 2.29
C PRO A 53 14.80 -12.36 3.21
N ASP A 54 15.69 -12.89 4.06
CA ASP A 54 15.37 -13.79 5.18
C ASP A 54 14.59 -15.06 4.83
N VAL A 55 14.88 -15.69 3.68
CA VAL A 55 14.26 -16.97 3.27
C VAL A 55 15.20 -18.17 3.36
N ASP A 56 14.64 -19.31 3.73
CA ASP A 56 15.33 -20.59 3.67
C ASP A 56 15.59 -20.99 2.19
N PRO A 57 16.77 -21.54 1.86
CA PRO A 57 17.05 -22.00 0.51
C PRO A 57 16.02 -23.02 -0.01
N GLY A 58 15.43 -22.72 -1.17
CA GLY A 58 14.41 -23.55 -1.79
C GLY A 58 12.98 -23.31 -1.31
N ALA A 59 12.76 -22.25 -0.52
CA ALA A 59 11.42 -21.86 -0.08
C ALA A 59 10.55 -21.30 -1.22
N ASN A 60 11.15 -20.63 -2.20
CA ASN A 60 10.43 -19.93 -3.27
C ASN A 60 10.73 -20.49 -4.66
N VAL A 61 11.97 -20.92 -4.91
CA VAL A 61 12.38 -21.56 -6.16
C VAL A 61 13.07 -22.86 -5.83
N ARG A 62 12.52 -23.99 -6.30
CA ARG A 62 12.99 -25.32 -5.89
C ARG A 62 13.07 -26.28 -7.06
N ARG A 63 14.03 -27.20 -6.99
CA ARG A 63 14.16 -28.27 -7.98
C ARG A 63 13.06 -29.32 -7.79
N PRO A 64 12.28 -29.64 -8.83
CA PRO A 64 11.35 -30.75 -8.82
C PRO A 64 12.08 -32.11 -8.93
N PRO A 65 11.36 -33.24 -8.72
CA PRO A 65 11.96 -34.57 -8.83
C PRO A 65 12.67 -34.83 -10.16
N GLU A 66 12.12 -34.35 -11.27
CA GLU A 66 12.78 -34.29 -12.57
C GLU A 66 13.00 -32.83 -12.97
N SER A 67 14.24 -32.34 -12.86
CA SER A 67 14.62 -30.95 -13.17
C SER A 67 15.39 -30.80 -14.49
N ARG A 68 15.92 -31.91 -15.05
CA ARG A 68 16.81 -31.91 -16.22
C ARG A 68 16.13 -32.40 -17.48
N PHE A 69 15.84 -31.48 -18.37
CA PHE A 69 15.24 -31.70 -19.68
C PHE A 69 16.26 -31.44 -20.80
N VAL A 70 17.49 -31.91 -20.60
CA VAL A 70 18.63 -31.61 -21.48
C VAL A 70 18.34 -31.99 -22.92
N GLY A 71 18.42 -31.02 -23.83
CA GLY A 71 18.17 -31.22 -25.26
C GLY A 71 16.70 -31.46 -25.65
N ARG A 72 15.76 -31.37 -24.69
CA ARG A 72 14.32 -31.38 -24.95
C ARG A 72 13.83 -29.94 -25.16
N SER A 73 12.61 -29.79 -25.67
CA SER A 73 11.95 -28.49 -25.84
C SER A 73 11.31 -28.01 -24.54
N LEU A 74 11.00 -26.71 -24.46
CA LEU A 74 10.22 -26.14 -23.36
C LEU A 74 8.84 -26.80 -23.22
N ARG A 75 8.25 -27.26 -24.33
CA ARG A 75 7.02 -28.05 -24.31
C ARG A 75 7.10 -29.30 -23.41
N ALA A 76 8.26 -29.96 -23.35
CA ALA A 76 8.45 -31.12 -22.49
C ALA A 76 8.43 -30.75 -20.99
N VAL A 77 8.96 -29.57 -20.64
CA VAL A 77 8.87 -29.02 -19.28
C VAL A 77 7.43 -28.66 -18.95
N TYR A 78 6.73 -28.00 -19.88
CA TYR A 78 5.31 -27.66 -19.76
C TYR A 78 4.45 -28.90 -19.46
N ASP A 79 4.59 -29.98 -20.23
CA ASP A 79 3.76 -31.18 -20.05
C ASP A 79 4.02 -31.84 -18.68
N TYR A 80 5.30 -31.90 -18.25
CA TYR A 80 5.66 -32.41 -16.93
C TYR A 80 5.16 -31.51 -15.79
N HIS A 81 5.23 -30.18 -15.97
CA HIS A 81 4.80 -29.22 -14.96
C HIS A 81 3.28 -29.29 -14.73
N LEU A 82 2.47 -29.55 -15.76
CA LEU A 82 1.03 -29.78 -15.60
C LEU A 82 0.74 -31.01 -14.70
N GLU A 83 1.50 -32.09 -14.86
CA GLU A 83 1.38 -33.28 -14.00
C GLU A 83 1.83 -32.98 -12.57
N LEU A 84 2.92 -32.23 -12.41
CA LEU A 84 3.48 -31.86 -11.11
C LEU A 84 2.57 -30.89 -10.33
N GLY A 85 2.00 -29.89 -11.00
CA GLY A 85 1.09 -28.91 -10.40
C GLY A 85 -0.16 -29.57 -9.79
N SER A 86 -0.62 -30.69 -10.36
CA SER A 86 -1.73 -31.46 -9.79
C SER A 86 -1.44 -32.06 -8.40
N GLN A 87 -0.17 -32.20 -8.05
CA GLN A 87 0.27 -32.76 -6.76
C GLN A 87 0.35 -31.72 -5.64
N ARG A 88 0.14 -30.42 -5.96
CA ARG A 88 0.19 -29.29 -5.02
C ARG A 88 1.48 -29.22 -4.20
N THR A 89 2.61 -29.59 -4.81
CA THR A 89 3.95 -29.46 -4.20
C THR A 89 4.75 -28.30 -4.78
N PHE A 90 4.36 -27.79 -5.95
CA PHE A 90 4.94 -26.65 -6.63
C PHE A 90 3.82 -25.74 -7.12
N ASN A 91 4.15 -24.47 -7.36
CA ASN A 91 3.21 -23.53 -7.96
C ASN A 91 2.72 -24.12 -9.31
N PRO A 92 1.39 -24.22 -9.53
CA PRO A 92 0.85 -24.83 -10.74
C PRO A 92 0.81 -23.89 -11.97
N ILE A 93 1.08 -22.60 -11.77
CA ILE A 93 0.97 -21.55 -12.79
C ILE A 93 2.36 -21.10 -13.26
N TYR A 94 3.31 -20.91 -12.34
CA TYR A 94 4.61 -20.31 -12.65
C TYR A 94 5.80 -21.28 -12.44
N PHE A 95 6.76 -21.23 -13.35
CA PHE A 95 8.04 -21.95 -13.21
C PHE A 95 9.21 -21.25 -13.92
N VAL A 96 10.43 -21.66 -13.56
CA VAL A 96 11.69 -21.06 -14.05
C VAL A 96 12.51 -22.09 -14.84
N VAL A 97 13.10 -21.68 -15.96
CA VAL A 97 13.87 -22.57 -16.85
C VAL A 97 15.21 -21.97 -17.25
N ALA A 98 16.31 -22.68 -17.00
CA ALA A 98 17.61 -22.36 -17.61
C ALA A 98 17.68 -22.89 -19.06
N THR A 99 17.88 -21.98 -20.02
CA THR A 99 17.93 -22.32 -21.46
C THR A 99 19.33 -22.27 -22.06
N ALA A 100 20.33 -21.78 -21.31
CA ALA A 100 21.71 -21.66 -21.73
C ALA A 100 22.68 -21.96 -20.58
N LYS A 101 23.86 -22.55 -20.86
CA LYS A 101 24.88 -22.79 -19.82
C LYS A 101 25.39 -21.49 -19.19
N ASP A 102 25.43 -20.42 -19.98
CA ASP A 102 25.78 -19.07 -19.54
C ASP A 102 24.55 -18.29 -19.02
N TRP A 103 23.77 -18.94 -18.15
CA TRP A 103 22.53 -18.40 -17.60
C TRP A 103 22.75 -17.12 -16.76
N LYS A 104 23.95 -16.92 -16.20
CA LYS A 104 24.29 -15.70 -15.45
C LYS A 104 24.21 -14.44 -16.32
N ARG A 105 24.68 -14.54 -17.57
CA ARG A 105 24.65 -13.43 -18.53
C ARG A 105 23.35 -13.42 -19.35
N LYS A 106 22.89 -14.60 -19.78
CA LYS A 106 21.75 -14.73 -20.70
C LYS A 106 20.39 -14.73 -20.01
N GLY A 107 20.36 -14.82 -18.68
CA GLY A 107 19.13 -14.96 -17.92
C GLY A 107 18.60 -16.38 -17.85
N VAL A 108 17.48 -16.48 -17.14
CA VAL A 108 16.58 -17.63 -17.12
C VAL A 108 15.25 -17.23 -17.73
N LEU A 109 14.48 -18.21 -18.19
CA LEU A 109 13.14 -18.00 -18.70
C LEU A 109 12.15 -18.15 -17.53
N LEU A 110 11.40 -17.10 -17.20
CA LEU A 110 10.23 -17.19 -16.34
C LEU A 110 9.02 -17.51 -17.22
N VAL A 111 8.21 -18.49 -16.82
CA VAL A 111 7.07 -18.99 -17.61
C VAL A 111 5.80 -18.90 -16.77
N THR A 112 4.72 -18.45 -17.41
CA THR A 112 3.36 -18.55 -16.88
C THR A 112 2.50 -19.48 -17.72
N LEU A 113 1.65 -20.24 -17.07
CA LEU A 113 0.56 -21.00 -17.68
C LEU A 113 -0.77 -20.23 -17.69
N ASP A 114 -0.82 -19.08 -17.01
CA ASP A 114 -1.96 -18.17 -16.96
C ASP A 114 -1.45 -16.74 -16.72
N ASP A 115 -1.53 -15.87 -17.73
CA ASP A 115 -1.07 -14.48 -17.61
C ASP A 115 -2.00 -13.58 -16.79
N GLY A 116 -3.12 -14.11 -16.30
CA GLY A 116 -4.07 -13.38 -15.46
C GLY A 116 -5.02 -12.46 -16.24
N ASP A 117 -5.00 -12.50 -17.58
CA ASP A 117 -5.96 -11.79 -18.41
C ASP A 117 -7.32 -12.53 -18.43
N PHE A 118 -8.29 -12.00 -17.70
CA PHE A 118 -9.65 -12.55 -17.64
C PHE A 118 -10.54 -12.11 -18.81
N ASP A 119 -10.11 -11.12 -19.61
CA ASP A 119 -10.87 -10.64 -20.77
C ASP A 119 -10.72 -11.58 -21.98
N THR A 120 -9.67 -12.42 -21.99
CA THR A 120 -9.43 -13.42 -23.02
C THR A 120 -9.86 -14.83 -22.57
N PRO A 121 -10.67 -15.57 -23.35
CA PRO A 121 -11.05 -16.95 -22.99
C PRO A 121 -9.84 -17.90 -22.94
N GLY A 122 -9.70 -18.60 -21.81
CA GLY A 122 -8.64 -19.59 -21.54
C GLY A 122 -7.43 -19.03 -20.80
N CYS A 123 -6.68 -19.89 -20.11
CA CYS A 123 -5.44 -19.50 -19.44
C CYS A 123 -4.32 -19.38 -20.47
N LYS A 124 -3.95 -18.14 -20.82
CA LYS A 124 -2.92 -17.88 -21.83
C LYS A 124 -1.54 -18.14 -21.26
N THR A 125 -0.72 -18.90 -22.01
CA THR A 125 0.68 -19.10 -21.62
C THR A 125 1.54 -17.98 -22.17
N ASP A 126 2.60 -17.66 -21.44
CA ASP A 126 3.60 -16.71 -21.88
C ASP A 126 4.94 -16.96 -21.18
N SER A 127 6.00 -16.35 -21.70
CA SER A 127 7.32 -16.39 -21.08
C SER A 127 8.14 -15.16 -21.43
N PHE A 128 9.14 -14.87 -20.60
CA PHE A 128 10.13 -13.83 -20.88
C PHE A 128 11.46 -14.13 -20.18
N PHE A 129 12.54 -13.51 -20.64
CA PHE A 129 13.86 -13.74 -20.08
C PHE A 129 14.11 -12.76 -18.94
N ILE A 130 14.52 -13.26 -17.78
CA ILE A 130 14.77 -12.45 -16.59
C ILE A 130 16.18 -12.74 -16.06
N LYS A 131 16.79 -11.74 -15.42
CA LYS A 131 18.03 -11.97 -14.67
C LYS A 131 17.77 -13.02 -13.60
N PRO A 132 18.67 -14.00 -13.40
CA PRO A 132 18.43 -15.06 -12.44
C PRO A 132 18.18 -14.49 -11.04
N ALA A 133 18.94 -13.48 -10.62
CA ALA A 133 18.79 -12.84 -9.31
C ALA A 133 17.38 -12.28 -9.04
N ASP A 134 16.69 -11.80 -10.08
CA ASP A 134 15.39 -11.15 -9.96
C ASP A 134 14.22 -12.16 -10.08
N SER A 135 14.48 -13.36 -10.60
CA SER A 135 13.43 -14.34 -10.94
C SER A 135 12.60 -14.85 -9.76
N GLY A 136 13.21 -15.12 -8.60
CA GLY A 136 12.47 -15.56 -7.42
C GLY A 136 11.61 -14.45 -6.82
N LEU A 137 12.11 -13.21 -6.79
CA LEU A 137 11.35 -12.07 -6.28
C LEU A 137 10.17 -11.72 -7.20
N SER A 138 10.39 -11.73 -8.52
CA SER A 138 9.35 -11.57 -9.54
C SER A 138 8.25 -12.63 -9.37
N PHE A 139 8.63 -13.90 -9.21
CA PHE A 139 7.69 -14.97 -8.91
C PHE A 139 6.87 -14.71 -7.62
N VAL A 140 7.52 -14.32 -6.52
CA VAL A 140 6.82 -14.04 -5.26
C VAL A 140 5.82 -12.90 -5.43
N ASN A 141 6.19 -11.81 -6.12
CA ASN A 141 5.29 -10.69 -6.37
C ASN A 141 4.06 -11.12 -7.17
N LEU A 142 4.24 -11.93 -8.23
CA LEU A 142 3.15 -12.51 -9.02
C LEU A 142 2.25 -13.41 -8.15
N GLN A 143 2.85 -14.25 -7.30
CA GLN A 143 2.11 -15.17 -6.45
C GLN A 143 1.26 -14.47 -5.39
N VAL A 144 1.71 -13.34 -4.84
CA VAL A 144 0.95 -12.58 -3.83
C VAL A 144 0.06 -11.48 -4.43
N GLY A 145 0.06 -11.34 -5.76
CA GLY A 145 -0.70 -10.30 -6.47
C GLY A 145 -0.18 -8.87 -6.23
N ASN A 146 1.13 -8.72 -5.98
CA ASN A 146 1.78 -7.41 -5.85
C ASN A 146 2.09 -6.78 -7.23
N SER A 147 2.17 -7.59 -8.28
CA SER A 147 2.35 -7.18 -9.67
C SER A 147 1.63 -8.13 -10.61
N GLU A 148 1.33 -7.66 -11.82
CA GLU A 148 0.75 -8.46 -12.89
C GLU A 148 1.83 -9.01 -13.85
N TRP A 149 1.49 -10.07 -14.60
CA TRP A 149 2.43 -10.71 -15.52
C TRP A 149 2.99 -9.73 -16.57
N SER A 150 2.14 -8.86 -17.10
CA SER A 150 2.50 -7.83 -18.07
C SER A 150 3.52 -6.83 -17.49
N GLU A 151 3.33 -6.42 -16.24
CA GLU A 151 4.21 -5.48 -15.52
C GLU A 151 5.58 -6.08 -15.23
N GLU A 152 5.63 -7.34 -14.80
CA GLU A 152 6.89 -8.06 -14.54
C GLU A 152 7.68 -8.27 -15.82
N LYS A 153 7.00 -8.69 -16.90
CA LYS A 153 7.60 -8.84 -18.21
C LYS A 153 8.16 -7.52 -18.72
N GLU A 154 7.41 -6.43 -18.58
CA GLU A 154 7.86 -5.11 -19.01
C GLU A 154 9.05 -4.59 -18.18
N SER A 155 9.10 -4.91 -16.89
CA SER A 155 10.12 -4.42 -15.96
C SER A 155 11.44 -5.20 -16.04
N TYR A 156 11.38 -6.50 -16.32
CA TYR A 156 12.51 -7.40 -16.16
C TYR A 156 12.93 -8.16 -17.42
N ASP A 157 12.17 -8.07 -18.52
CA ASP A 157 12.53 -8.78 -19.76
C ASP A 157 13.88 -8.29 -20.32
N ILE A 158 14.81 -9.22 -20.44
CA ILE A 158 16.13 -8.97 -21.03
C ILE A 158 16.22 -9.61 -22.40
N SER A 159 16.62 -8.83 -23.40
CA SER A 159 16.89 -9.39 -24.73
C SER A 159 18.16 -10.25 -24.69
N PRO A 160 18.10 -11.54 -25.09
CA PRO A 160 19.28 -12.40 -25.10
C PRO A 160 20.26 -11.94 -26.18
N GLY A 161 21.29 -11.16 -25.80
CA GLY A 161 22.38 -10.73 -26.69
C GLY A 161 22.70 -9.23 -26.72
N SER A 162 22.15 -8.41 -25.82
CA SER A 162 22.60 -7.02 -25.67
C SER A 162 23.87 -6.98 -24.80
N ASP A 163 25.04 -6.90 -25.44
CA ASP A 163 26.29 -6.54 -24.76
C ASP A 163 26.22 -5.05 -24.40
N ASP A 164 25.66 -4.72 -23.23
CA ASP A 164 25.71 -3.37 -22.68
C ASP A 164 26.96 -3.27 -21.78
N ASP A 165 28.11 -3.10 -22.43
CA ASP A 165 29.35 -2.67 -21.77
C ASP A 165 29.11 -1.24 -21.24
N GLY A 166 28.85 -1.15 -19.94
CA GLY A 166 28.71 0.09 -19.21
C GLY A 166 29.98 0.94 -19.29
N GLY A 167 29.98 1.87 -20.23
CA GLY A 167 30.89 3.02 -20.27
C GLY A 167 30.36 4.11 -19.36
N ASP A 168 30.86 4.10 -18.12
CA ASP A 168 30.79 5.19 -17.15
C ASP A 168 31.72 6.31 -17.64
N ASP A 169 31.17 7.48 -18.01
CA ASP A 169 31.86 8.78 -18.02
C ASP A 169 30.90 9.88 -18.53
N ASP A 170 30.33 10.67 -17.63
CA ASP A 170 30.55 12.11 -17.70
C ASP A 170 30.15 12.82 -16.40
N LYS A 171 31.19 13.22 -15.66
CA LYS A 171 31.09 14.25 -14.63
C LYS A 171 31.20 15.60 -15.32
N SER A 172 30.09 16.32 -15.45
CA SER A 172 30.12 17.79 -15.49
C SER A 172 29.57 18.34 -14.19
N LYS A 173 30.50 18.83 -13.38
CA LYS A 173 30.23 19.88 -12.40
C LYS A 173 29.90 21.14 -13.20
N ASP A 174 28.77 21.76 -12.93
CA ASP A 174 28.65 23.21 -13.02
C ASP A 174 27.81 23.69 -11.83
N ASP A 175 28.48 24.46 -11.00
CA ASP A 175 27.93 25.28 -9.92
C ASP A 175 27.28 26.54 -10.51
N GLU A 176 26.35 27.10 -9.73
CA GLU A 176 25.75 28.44 -9.83
C GLU A 176 24.53 28.67 -10.74
N GLY A 177 23.37 28.86 -10.07
CA GLY A 177 22.21 29.54 -10.66
C GLY A 177 20.89 29.16 -10.03
N HIS A 178 20.62 29.58 -8.79
CA HIS A 178 19.28 29.53 -8.19
C HIS A 178 18.30 30.42 -8.97
N SER A 179 17.72 29.87 -10.04
CA SER A 179 16.50 30.35 -10.65
C SER A 179 15.32 29.80 -9.86
N SER A 180 14.36 30.67 -9.50
CA SER A 180 13.11 30.30 -8.83
C SER A 180 12.16 29.45 -9.70
N ASP A 181 12.69 28.76 -10.71
CA ASP A 181 11.98 28.01 -11.76
C ASP A 181 12.38 26.53 -11.84
N SER A 182 13.24 26.05 -10.93
CA SER A 182 13.86 24.72 -11.02
C SER A 182 13.03 23.61 -10.35
N GLY A 183 12.08 23.05 -11.09
CA GLY A 183 11.59 21.68 -10.81
C GLY A 183 12.36 20.67 -11.68
N PRO A 184 12.51 19.41 -11.25
CA PRO A 184 13.28 18.40 -11.98
C PRO A 184 12.71 18.17 -13.39
N GLU A 185 13.59 17.88 -14.35
CA GLU A 185 13.20 17.54 -15.72
C GLU A 185 12.52 16.17 -15.80
N CYS A 186 11.78 15.92 -16.88
CA CYS A 186 11.11 14.63 -17.10
C CYS A 186 12.16 13.56 -17.47
N PRO A 187 12.29 12.46 -16.71
CA PRO A 187 13.17 11.35 -17.09
C PRO A 187 12.68 10.70 -18.39
N VAL A 188 13.60 10.49 -19.34
CA VAL A 188 13.30 10.10 -20.73
C VAL A 188 13.13 8.57 -20.91
N HIS A 189 13.64 7.75 -19.98
CA HIS A 189 13.75 6.29 -20.16
C HIS A 189 12.64 5.46 -19.50
N LEU A 190 11.85 6.01 -18.58
CA LEU A 190 10.69 5.30 -18.03
C LEU A 190 9.50 5.45 -18.97
N LYS A 191 9.31 4.51 -19.90
CA LYS A 191 8.20 4.54 -20.87
C LYS A 191 6.86 4.07 -20.29
N HIS A 192 6.89 3.42 -19.13
CA HIS A 192 5.77 2.66 -18.55
C HIS A 192 5.07 3.37 -17.38
N ILE A 193 5.72 4.41 -16.83
CA ILE A 193 5.10 5.22 -15.78
C ILE A 193 4.14 6.23 -16.43
N SER A 194 2.84 5.98 -16.24
CA SER A 194 1.75 6.86 -16.68
C SER A 194 1.86 8.26 -16.06
N TYR A 195 2.33 8.35 -14.80
CA TYR A 195 2.56 9.62 -14.12
C TYR A 195 3.57 9.54 -12.96
N TYR A 196 4.17 10.69 -12.64
CA TYR A 196 4.93 10.91 -11.41
C TYR A 196 4.09 11.65 -10.37
N THR A 197 4.31 11.34 -9.10
CA THR A 197 3.69 12.04 -7.98
C THR A 197 4.52 13.26 -7.60
N ALA A 198 3.91 14.44 -7.61
CA ALA A 198 4.57 15.67 -7.15
C ALA A 198 4.63 15.72 -5.62
N LEU A 199 5.81 16.01 -5.07
CA LEU A 199 6.03 16.29 -3.65
C LEU A 199 6.52 17.73 -3.46
N TYR A 200 5.94 18.42 -2.51
CA TYR A 200 6.41 19.72 -2.02
C TYR A 200 6.74 19.58 -0.55
N VAL A 201 7.89 20.09 -0.12
CA VAL A 201 8.37 19.92 1.26
C VAL A 201 8.68 21.27 1.88
N VAL A 202 8.49 21.40 3.18
CA VAL A 202 8.99 22.53 3.95
C VAL A 202 10.53 22.50 4.04
N ASP A 203 11.16 23.66 4.19
CA ASP A 203 12.62 23.84 4.24
C ASP A 203 13.37 23.07 5.33
N SER A 204 12.68 22.66 6.39
CA SER A 204 13.25 21.82 7.46
C SER A 204 13.30 20.32 7.12
N VAL A 205 12.78 19.90 5.95
CA VAL A 205 12.72 18.51 5.52
C VAL A 205 13.67 18.26 4.36
N ASP A 206 14.48 17.20 4.47
CA ASP A 206 15.31 16.68 3.39
C ASP A 206 14.44 15.82 2.45
N PRO A 207 14.12 16.30 1.23
CA PRO A 207 13.18 15.61 0.35
C PRO A 207 13.71 14.26 -0.12
N ASP A 208 15.02 14.13 -0.36
CA ASP A 208 15.61 12.90 -0.89
C ASP A 208 15.56 11.80 0.16
N LYS A 209 15.87 12.13 1.42
CA LYS A 209 15.73 11.18 2.54
C LYS A 209 14.27 10.81 2.79
N LEU A 210 13.36 11.78 2.73
CA LEU A 210 11.93 11.54 2.91
C LEU A 210 11.41 10.56 1.85
N ILE A 211 11.69 10.82 0.57
CA ILE A 211 11.24 9.95 -0.52
C ILE A 211 11.86 8.56 -0.36
N ALA A 212 13.20 8.47 -0.28
CA ALA A 212 13.92 7.19 -0.31
C ALA A 212 13.59 6.26 0.87
N LYS A 213 13.27 6.81 2.05
CA LYS A 213 13.01 6.02 3.27
C LYS A 213 11.55 5.75 3.54
N HIS A 214 10.65 6.62 3.08
CA HIS A 214 9.27 6.63 3.61
C HIS A 214 8.18 6.67 2.56
N LEU A 215 8.43 7.14 1.34
CA LEU A 215 7.35 7.33 0.37
C LEU A 215 7.53 6.51 -0.90
N GLU A 216 8.77 6.27 -1.32
CA GLU A 216 9.05 5.59 -2.57
C GLU A 216 8.60 4.12 -2.53
N PRO A 217 7.70 3.67 -3.42
CA PRO A 217 7.24 2.28 -3.44
C PRO A 217 8.33 1.32 -3.91
N GLY A 218 8.25 0.07 -3.47
CA GLY A 218 9.22 -0.98 -3.82
C GLY A 218 10.56 -0.86 -3.09
N ALA A 219 11.46 -1.81 -3.36
CA ALA A 219 12.78 -1.87 -2.75
C ALA A 219 13.63 -0.66 -3.15
N SER A 220 13.88 0.28 -2.24
CA SER A 220 14.74 1.45 -2.51
C SER A 220 16.18 1.07 -2.90
N TYR A 221 16.64 -0.14 -2.55
CA TYR A 221 17.95 -0.68 -2.96
C TYR A 221 18.01 -1.12 -4.44
N SER A 222 16.89 -1.37 -5.11
CA SER A 222 16.85 -1.68 -6.54
C SER A 222 16.84 -0.41 -7.41
N LYS A 223 16.56 0.76 -6.81
CA LYS A 223 16.48 2.08 -7.47
C LYS A 223 17.79 2.85 -7.28
N LYS A 224 18.72 2.65 -8.20
CA LYS A 224 20.11 3.17 -8.10
C LYS A 224 20.21 4.65 -8.42
N ASN A 225 19.27 5.21 -9.17
CA ASN A 225 19.28 6.61 -9.55
C ASN A 225 17.98 7.31 -9.12
N PRO A 226 17.97 8.01 -7.97
CA PRO A 226 16.80 8.71 -7.47
C PRO A 226 16.22 9.72 -8.46
N ALA A 227 17.03 10.38 -9.29
CA ALA A 227 16.58 11.37 -10.27
C ALA A 227 15.78 10.74 -11.42
N THR A 228 15.86 9.43 -11.57
CA THR A 228 15.27 8.71 -12.70
C THR A 228 14.34 7.60 -12.29
N ASP A 229 14.60 6.88 -11.21
CA ASP A 229 13.91 5.63 -10.90
C ASP A 229 12.72 5.83 -9.94
N TYR A 230 12.61 7.03 -9.35
CA TYR A 230 11.61 7.32 -8.32
C TYR A 230 10.25 7.72 -8.92
N PHE A 231 9.17 7.17 -8.37
CA PHE A 231 7.80 7.55 -8.69
C PHE A 231 7.45 8.91 -8.11
N ILE A 232 8.01 9.23 -6.93
CA ILE A 232 7.75 10.47 -6.21
C ILE A 232 8.86 11.48 -6.48
N ARG A 233 8.47 12.73 -6.77
CA ARG A 233 9.38 13.77 -7.24
C ARG A 233 9.22 15.06 -6.45
N CYS A 234 10.26 15.48 -5.74
CA CYS A 234 10.30 16.81 -5.15
C CYS A 234 10.24 17.89 -6.23
N GLN A 235 9.27 18.80 -6.12
CA GLN A 235 9.00 19.88 -7.10
C GLN A 235 9.42 21.26 -6.60
N ALA A 236 9.42 21.45 -5.28
CA ALA A 236 9.95 22.64 -4.62
C ALA A 236 10.08 22.40 -3.12
N VAL A 237 11.03 23.15 -2.54
CA VAL A 237 11.06 23.44 -1.11
C VAL A 237 10.24 24.71 -0.88
N LEU A 238 9.33 24.66 0.08
CA LEU A 238 8.39 25.72 0.42
C LEU A 238 8.82 26.44 1.70
N THR A 239 8.53 27.73 1.77
CA THR A 239 8.81 28.58 2.94
C THR A 239 7.51 29.25 3.38
N PRO A 240 7.05 29.04 4.62
CA PRO A 240 5.85 29.68 5.13
C PRO A 240 5.92 31.21 5.03
N LYS A 241 4.85 31.83 4.54
CA LYS A 241 4.69 33.28 4.44
C LYS A 241 3.86 33.83 5.59
N THR A 242 4.19 33.45 6.81
CA THR A 242 3.50 33.92 8.02
C THR A 242 4.20 35.14 8.63
N THR A 243 3.41 35.98 9.31
CA THR A 243 3.92 37.11 10.10
C THR A 243 3.43 36.96 11.54
N PRO A 244 4.31 36.77 12.54
CA PRO A 244 5.77 36.68 12.42
C PRO A 244 6.24 35.39 11.69
N PRO A 245 7.47 35.37 11.15
CA PRO A 245 8.03 34.17 10.51
C PRO A 245 8.05 32.99 11.49
N VAL A 246 7.58 31.83 11.03
CA VAL A 246 7.58 30.59 11.82
C VAL A 246 8.84 29.80 11.54
N ASN A 247 9.53 29.35 12.60
CA ASN A 247 10.64 28.41 12.49
C ASN A 247 10.08 26.98 12.38
N THR A 248 10.06 26.45 11.17
CA THR A 248 9.52 25.13 10.82
C THR A 248 10.31 23.97 11.46
N ALA A 249 11.60 24.17 11.75
CA ALA A 249 12.43 23.19 12.45
C ALA A 249 12.17 23.13 13.96
N ALA A 250 11.58 24.18 14.54
CA ALA A 250 11.24 24.23 15.96
C ALA A 250 9.79 23.82 16.25
N SER A 251 8.92 23.82 15.22
CA SER A 251 7.53 23.39 15.36
C SER A 251 7.45 21.87 15.41
N ARG A 252 6.91 21.33 16.49
CA ARG A 252 6.66 19.89 16.61
C ARG A 252 5.37 19.48 15.90
N ALA A 253 4.31 20.28 16.07
CA ALA A 253 3.02 20.04 15.43
C ALA A 253 2.78 21.00 14.25
N PRO A 254 2.01 20.58 13.23
CA PRO A 254 1.57 21.46 12.15
C PRO A 254 0.64 22.56 12.65
N ASP A 255 0.88 23.81 12.21
CA ASP A 255 -0.02 24.94 12.42
C ASP A 255 -1.00 25.03 11.22
N PRO A 256 -2.32 25.03 11.42
CA PRO A 256 -3.29 25.04 10.33
C PRO A 256 -3.14 26.20 9.32
N ASN A 257 -2.75 27.39 9.78
CA ASN A 257 -2.55 28.55 8.92
C ASN A 257 -1.27 28.41 8.09
N VAL A 258 -0.21 27.86 8.70
CA VAL A 258 1.03 27.53 7.99
C VAL A 258 0.76 26.44 6.95
N THR A 259 0.06 25.38 7.34
CA THR A 259 -0.34 24.29 6.44
C THR A 259 -1.10 24.83 5.23
N GLU A 260 -2.11 25.69 5.45
CA GLU A 260 -2.91 26.26 4.36
C GLU A 260 -2.09 27.14 3.43
N ASP A 261 -1.17 27.96 3.97
CA ASP A 261 -0.25 28.75 3.14
C ASP A 261 0.65 27.85 2.28
N LEU A 262 1.24 26.80 2.86
CA LEU A 262 2.09 25.85 2.14
C LEU A 262 1.32 25.11 1.03
N ILE A 263 0.10 24.65 1.30
CA ILE A 263 -0.79 24.08 0.28
C ILE A 263 -1.03 25.11 -0.83
N SER A 264 -1.30 26.37 -0.47
CA SER A 264 -1.54 27.45 -1.43
C SER A 264 -0.35 27.68 -2.37
N GLN A 265 0.86 27.68 -1.80
CA GLN A 265 2.09 27.78 -2.57
C GLN A 265 2.26 26.58 -3.51
N ALA A 266 2.07 25.36 -3.01
CA ALA A 266 2.16 24.14 -3.81
C ALA A 266 1.20 24.16 -5.01
N CYS A 267 -0.08 24.48 -4.78
CA CYS A 267 -1.10 24.55 -5.82
C CYS A 267 -0.80 25.60 -6.90
N THR A 268 -0.33 26.79 -6.48
CA THR A 268 0.09 27.87 -7.40
C THR A 268 1.24 27.42 -8.31
N MET A 269 2.19 26.66 -7.77
CA MET A 269 3.35 26.19 -8.54
C MET A 269 3.03 24.97 -9.40
N HIS A 270 2.11 24.10 -8.97
CA HIS A 270 1.95 22.77 -9.53
C HIS A 270 1.57 22.77 -11.01
N LEU A 271 0.65 23.62 -11.44
CA LEU A 271 0.23 23.63 -12.84
C LEU A 271 1.37 24.09 -13.76
N VAL A 272 2.22 24.99 -13.29
CA VAL A 272 3.44 25.40 -13.99
C VAL A 272 4.43 24.23 -14.08
N ARG A 273 4.56 23.44 -13.01
CA ARG A 273 5.39 22.21 -12.99
C ARG A 273 4.85 21.15 -13.95
N CYS A 274 3.54 20.93 -13.97
CA CYS A 274 2.86 20.00 -14.88
C CYS A 274 3.03 20.36 -16.36
N ARG A 275 3.25 21.64 -16.68
CA ARG A 275 3.60 22.09 -18.03
C ARG A 275 5.02 21.71 -18.41
N LYS A 276 5.98 21.83 -17.47
CA LYS A 276 7.39 21.46 -17.68
C LYS A 276 7.58 19.95 -17.74
N ASN A 277 6.89 19.23 -16.85
CA ASN A 277 6.87 17.77 -16.80
C ASN A 277 5.45 17.27 -17.06
N PRO A 278 5.11 16.93 -18.32
CA PRO A 278 3.80 16.44 -18.70
C PRO A 278 3.39 15.15 -17.99
N ARG A 279 4.34 14.38 -17.47
CA ARG A 279 4.08 13.16 -16.70
C ARG A 279 3.76 13.41 -15.23
N LEU A 280 3.89 14.62 -14.69
CA LEU A 280 3.38 14.86 -13.33
C LEU A 280 1.86 14.68 -13.30
N HIS A 281 1.39 13.95 -12.30
CA HIS A 281 -0.03 13.82 -12.00
C HIS A 281 -0.63 15.23 -11.85
N LYS A 282 -1.77 15.47 -12.51
CA LYS A 282 -2.28 16.84 -12.72
C LYS A 282 -3.12 17.38 -11.57
N THR A 283 -3.74 16.50 -10.79
CA THR A 283 -4.76 16.88 -9.79
C THR A 283 -4.35 16.52 -8.37
N LEU A 284 -3.78 15.32 -8.17
CA LEU A 284 -3.21 14.88 -6.90
C LEU A 284 -1.73 15.29 -6.75
N LEU A 285 -1.39 15.83 -5.59
CA LEU A 285 -0.03 16.17 -5.17
C LEU A 285 0.15 15.95 -3.68
N LEU A 286 1.41 15.82 -3.23
CA LEU A 286 1.79 15.64 -1.83
C LEU A 286 2.42 16.92 -1.26
N VAL A 287 2.09 17.25 -0.01
CA VAL A 287 2.72 18.33 0.76
C VAL A 287 3.21 17.79 2.10
N CYS A 288 4.50 17.94 2.37
CA CYS A 288 5.10 17.68 3.69
C CYS A 288 5.30 19.02 4.40
N ASP A 289 4.42 19.31 5.36
CA ASP A 289 4.31 20.61 6.03
C ASP A 289 5.01 20.69 7.39
N THR A 290 5.65 19.60 7.82
CA THR A 290 6.30 19.49 9.13
C THR A 290 7.55 18.60 9.06
N SER A 291 8.53 18.91 9.92
CA SER A 291 9.72 18.08 10.10
C SER A 291 9.43 16.78 10.84
N ASP A 292 8.38 16.74 11.67
CA ASP A 292 7.90 15.55 12.37
C ASP A 292 6.80 14.83 11.57
N HIS A 293 7.11 14.55 10.31
CA HIS A 293 6.18 13.93 9.35
C HIS A 293 5.85 12.47 9.70
N GLN A 294 6.65 11.78 10.53
CA GLN A 294 6.34 10.43 10.99
C GLN A 294 5.19 10.43 12.00
N GLU A 295 5.17 11.37 12.95
CA GLU A 295 4.08 11.52 13.91
C GLU A 295 2.84 12.13 13.23
N HIS A 296 3.03 13.20 12.46
CA HIS A 296 1.94 14.04 11.95
C HIS A 296 1.54 13.75 10.49
N GLY A 297 2.18 12.78 9.85
CA GLY A 297 1.88 12.38 8.48
C GLY A 297 2.23 13.44 7.44
N ILE A 298 1.81 13.19 6.21
CA ILE A 298 1.89 14.13 5.08
C ILE A 298 0.50 14.40 4.52
N LEU A 299 0.35 15.47 3.74
CA LEU A 299 -0.92 15.84 3.12
C LEU A 299 -0.96 15.31 1.69
N ILE A 300 -2.07 14.67 1.33
CA ILE A 300 -2.48 14.53 -0.07
C ILE A 300 -3.48 15.63 -0.39
N VAL A 301 -3.24 16.34 -1.49
CA VAL A 301 -4.06 17.45 -1.96
C VAL A 301 -4.65 17.09 -3.31
N ARG A 302 -5.97 17.28 -3.46
CA ARG A 302 -6.70 17.13 -4.71
C ARG A 302 -7.12 18.50 -5.23
N LEU A 303 -6.64 18.85 -6.43
CA LEU A 303 -7.00 20.04 -7.18
C LEU A 303 -8.06 19.73 -8.23
N SER A 304 -9.12 20.54 -8.25
CA SER A 304 -10.18 20.48 -9.26
C SER A 304 -9.96 21.54 -10.34
N TRP A 305 -9.56 21.11 -11.55
CA TRP A 305 -9.33 21.96 -12.71
C TRP A 305 -9.40 21.15 -14.02
N ASP A 306 -9.25 21.78 -15.17
CA ASP A 306 -9.47 21.15 -16.48
C ASP A 306 -8.30 20.31 -17.03
N GLY A 307 -7.18 20.22 -16.32
CA GLY A 307 -6.03 19.41 -16.74
C GLY A 307 -5.20 20.00 -17.91
N VAL A 308 -5.58 21.15 -18.48
CA VAL A 308 -4.97 21.67 -19.70
C VAL A 308 -3.79 22.59 -19.41
N THR A 309 -2.56 22.13 -19.72
CA THR A 309 -1.35 22.97 -19.60
C THR A 309 -0.94 23.67 -20.91
N SER A 310 -1.31 23.10 -22.05
CA SER A 310 -0.91 23.58 -23.38
C SER A 310 -1.60 24.89 -23.74
N GLY A 311 -0.87 25.80 -24.39
CA GLY A 311 -1.40 27.12 -24.78
C GLY A 311 -1.55 28.13 -23.64
N ARG A 312 -1.13 27.79 -22.42
CA ARG A 312 -1.19 28.68 -21.24
C ARG A 312 0.17 29.20 -20.83
N SER A 313 0.24 30.49 -20.55
CA SER A 313 1.40 31.14 -19.96
C SER A 313 1.62 30.70 -18.51
N LYS A 314 2.84 30.94 -17.98
CA LYS A 314 3.19 30.64 -16.59
C LYS A 314 2.28 31.41 -15.61
N ALA A 315 2.01 32.68 -15.90
CA ALA A 315 1.15 33.53 -15.08
C ALA A 315 -0.30 33.01 -15.06
N GLN A 316 -0.84 32.58 -16.22
CA GLN A 316 -2.17 31.99 -16.28
C GLN A 316 -2.26 30.70 -15.47
N LEU A 317 -1.29 29.79 -15.61
CA LEU A 317 -1.27 28.52 -14.86
C LEU A 317 -1.13 28.76 -13.35
N GLY A 318 -0.30 29.72 -12.94
CA GLY A 318 -0.19 30.12 -11.54
C GLY A 318 -1.50 30.67 -10.98
N ALA A 319 -2.19 31.54 -11.72
CA ALA A 319 -3.49 32.07 -11.32
C ALA A 319 -4.57 30.99 -11.23
N ILE A 320 -4.59 30.03 -12.17
CA ILE A 320 -5.52 28.89 -12.13
C ILE A 320 -5.21 28.03 -10.91
N GLY A 321 -3.95 27.67 -10.66
CA GLY A 321 -3.55 26.86 -9.50
C GLY A 321 -3.88 27.52 -8.17
N ALA A 322 -3.76 28.86 -8.09
CA ALA A 322 -4.12 29.63 -6.90
C ALA A 322 -5.64 29.70 -6.64
N ALA A 323 -6.45 29.72 -7.71
CA ALA A 323 -7.91 29.86 -7.62
C ALA A 323 -8.68 28.53 -7.65
N ALA A 324 -8.04 27.43 -8.05
CA ALA A 324 -8.68 26.13 -8.19
C ALA A 324 -9.22 25.63 -6.84
N PRO A 325 -10.47 25.12 -6.79
CA PRO A 325 -10.96 24.41 -5.61
C PRO A 325 -10.03 23.26 -5.26
N ARG A 326 -9.77 23.10 -3.96
CA ARG A 326 -8.87 22.07 -3.45
C ARG A 326 -9.41 21.44 -2.18
N GLU A 327 -9.08 20.17 -2.02
CA GLU A 327 -9.29 19.44 -0.78
C GLU A 327 -7.97 18.85 -0.33
N ALA A 328 -7.76 18.74 0.98
CA ALA A 328 -6.60 18.11 1.57
C ALA A 328 -7.03 17.10 2.63
N GLN A 329 -6.26 16.02 2.79
CA GLN A 329 -6.37 15.12 3.92
C GLN A 329 -4.98 14.64 4.33
N ARG A 330 -4.79 14.36 5.62
CA ARG A 330 -3.55 13.77 6.11
C ARG A 330 -3.56 12.27 5.86
N MET A 331 -2.37 11.72 5.62
CA MET A 331 -2.14 10.29 5.52
C MET A 331 -0.83 9.92 6.21
N PRO A 332 -0.66 8.65 6.62
CA PRO A 332 0.61 8.16 7.15
C PRO A 332 1.79 8.48 6.23
N CYS A 333 2.91 8.92 6.81
CA CYS A 333 4.16 9.10 6.07
C CYS A 333 4.94 7.78 5.97
N VAL A 334 4.30 6.76 5.43
CA VAL A 334 4.88 5.44 5.19
C VAL A 334 4.42 4.92 3.83
N VAL A 335 5.26 4.10 3.20
CA VAL A 335 5.09 3.66 1.81
C VAL A 335 3.77 2.91 1.66
N TYR A 336 3.57 1.87 2.49
CA TYR A 336 2.45 0.96 2.35
C TYR A 336 1.11 1.62 2.72
N GLU A 337 0.95 2.05 3.97
CA GLU A 337 -0.34 2.59 4.46
C GLU A 337 -0.66 3.99 3.89
N GLY A 338 0.37 4.78 3.54
CA GLY A 338 0.21 6.12 3.00
C GLY A 338 0.12 6.14 1.49
N PHE A 339 1.26 5.95 0.81
CA PHE A 339 1.33 6.13 -0.64
C PHE A 339 0.63 4.99 -1.40
N GLN A 340 0.97 3.73 -1.14
CA GLN A 340 0.41 2.61 -1.89
C GLN A 340 -1.08 2.42 -1.61
N GLN A 341 -1.50 2.44 -0.34
CA GLN A 341 -2.91 2.21 0.00
C GLN A 341 -3.78 3.45 -0.28
N ILE A 342 -3.44 4.63 0.24
CA ILE A 342 -4.34 5.79 0.15
C ILE A 342 -4.18 6.51 -1.18
N TYR A 343 -2.96 6.89 -1.57
CA TYR A 343 -2.76 7.69 -2.79
C TYR A 343 -3.16 6.91 -4.04
N CYS A 344 -2.68 5.68 -4.24
CA CYS A 344 -2.99 4.92 -5.45
C CYS A 344 -4.48 4.55 -5.54
N ASN A 345 -5.13 4.19 -4.43
CA ASN A 345 -6.57 3.89 -4.47
C ASN A 345 -7.42 5.13 -4.76
N LEU A 346 -7.02 6.31 -4.27
CA LEU A 346 -7.68 7.58 -4.62
C LEU A 346 -7.49 7.92 -6.10
N HIS A 347 -6.27 7.71 -6.63
CA HIS A 347 -5.98 7.93 -8.04
C HIS A 347 -6.82 7.01 -8.93
N ASN A 348 -6.91 5.72 -8.58
CA ASN A 348 -7.65 4.71 -9.34
C ASN A 348 -9.17 4.79 -9.14
N GLY A 349 -9.67 5.70 -8.28
CA GLY A 349 -11.10 5.80 -7.96
C GLY A 349 -11.66 4.62 -7.17
N VAL A 350 -10.80 3.78 -6.60
CA VAL A 350 -11.15 2.64 -5.75
C VAL A 350 -11.53 3.10 -4.34
N ARG A 351 -10.88 4.17 -3.87
CA ARG A 351 -11.10 4.76 -2.55
C ARG A 351 -11.90 6.05 -2.66
N VAL A 352 -12.85 6.26 -1.75
CA VAL A 352 -13.55 7.55 -1.63
C VAL A 352 -12.63 8.58 -0.97
N TRP A 353 -12.81 9.86 -1.30
CA TRP A 353 -11.97 10.92 -0.72
C TRP A 353 -12.10 10.98 0.81
N ARG A 354 -13.33 10.99 1.31
CA ARG A 354 -13.68 10.90 2.73
C ARG A 354 -15.04 10.21 2.83
N ALA A 355 -15.23 9.38 3.85
CA ALA A 355 -16.56 8.86 4.17
C ALA A 355 -17.53 10.01 4.48
N ALA A 356 -18.79 9.87 4.10
CA ALA A 356 -19.84 10.85 4.41
C ALA A 356 -20.43 10.67 5.82
N HIS A 357 -19.98 9.65 6.54
CA HIS A 357 -20.49 9.23 7.84
C HIS A 357 -19.36 9.02 8.85
N PRO A 358 -19.70 8.96 10.16
CA PRO A 358 -18.74 8.57 11.18
C PRO A 358 -18.18 7.17 10.92
N ARG A 359 -16.94 6.94 11.35
CA ARG A 359 -16.31 5.62 11.39
C ARG A 359 -16.15 5.18 12.84
N VAL A 360 -16.30 3.89 13.10
CA VAL A 360 -16.45 3.35 14.45
C VAL A 360 -15.50 2.18 14.62
N ALA A 361 -14.73 2.18 15.71
CA ALA A 361 -13.91 1.03 16.05
C ALA A 361 -14.78 -0.18 16.40
N ALA A 362 -14.39 -1.37 15.93
CA ALA A 362 -15.09 -2.63 16.21
C ALA A 362 -14.14 -3.67 16.82
N PHE A 363 -14.57 -4.31 17.91
CA PHE A 363 -13.82 -5.37 18.57
C PHE A 363 -14.67 -6.63 18.67
N ALA A 364 -14.20 -7.74 18.14
CA ALA A 364 -14.92 -9.02 18.12
C ALA A 364 -14.24 -10.04 19.04
N TYR A 365 -15.01 -10.61 19.97
CA TYR A 365 -14.57 -11.65 20.91
C TYR A 365 -15.74 -12.53 21.34
N ASN A 366 -15.46 -13.70 21.93
CA ASN A 366 -16.48 -14.71 22.27
C ASN A 366 -17.38 -15.12 21.10
N THR A 367 -16.85 -15.07 19.87
CA THR A 367 -17.61 -15.35 18.64
C THR A 367 -17.74 -16.84 18.33
N GLY A 368 -17.10 -17.70 19.14
CA GLY A 368 -16.99 -19.13 18.86
C GLY A 368 -16.04 -19.48 17.69
N LYS A 369 -15.35 -18.48 17.13
CA LYS A 369 -14.29 -18.65 16.13
C LYS A 369 -12.93 -18.38 16.76
N ASP A 370 -11.87 -18.95 16.17
CA ASP A 370 -10.49 -18.61 16.53
C ASP A 370 -10.21 -17.12 16.31
N ALA A 371 -9.31 -16.55 17.12
CA ALA A 371 -9.01 -15.11 17.11
C ALA A 371 -8.49 -14.57 15.76
N SER A 372 -7.90 -15.42 14.92
CA SER A 372 -7.49 -15.07 13.55
C SER A 372 -8.68 -14.95 12.58
N ASN A 373 -9.81 -15.60 12.88
CA ASN A 373 -11.03 -15.64 12.08
C ASN A 373 -12.14 -14.71 12.59
N SER A 374 -11.85 -13.85 13.58
CA SER A 374 -12.81 -12.90 14.14
C SER A 374 -12.77 -11.51 13.47
N ARG A 375 -11.75 -11.19 12.66
CA ARG A 375 -11.71 -9.95 11.88
C ARG A 375 -12.86 -9.94 10.86
N GLY A 376 -13.63 -8.86 10.82
CA GLY A 376 -14.84 -8.77 9.99
C GLY A 376 -16.03 -9.58 10.51
N PHE A 377 -15.91 -10.27 11.66
CA PHE A 377 -17.08 -10.94 12.26
C PHE A 377 -18.13 -9.91 12.64
N GLY A 378 -19.40 -10.20 12.33
CA GLY A 378 -20.52 -9.29 12.55
C GLY A 378 -20.59 -8.09 11.60
N GLU A 379 -19.65 -7.93 10.67
CA GLU A 379 -19.63 -6.81 9.72
C GLU A 379 -20.94 -6.72 8.94
N ARG A 380 -21.38 -7.82 8.31
CA ARG A 380 -22.66 -7.85 7.56
C ARG A 380 -23.90 -7.60 8.40
N VAL A 381 -23.82 -7.78 9.72
CA VAL A 381 -24.93 -7.48 10.64
C VAL A 381 -24.97 -5.98 10.96
N LEU A 382 -23.80 -5.37 11.15
CA LEU A 382 -23.65 -3.95 11.47
C LEU A 382 -23.80 -3.06 10.24
N ASP A 383 -23.14 -3.43 9.14
CA ASP A 383 -23.08 -2.72 7.87
C ASP A 383 -23.30 -3.74 6.72
N PRO A 384 -24.55 -3.96 6.29
CA PRO A 384 -24.86 -4.94 5.24
C PRO A 384 -24.46 -4.45 3.84
N GLU A 385 -24.12 -3.16 3.68
CA GLU A 385 -23.78 -2.58 2.39
C GLU A 385 -22.35 -2.94 1.98
N ARG A 386 -22.15 -3.22 0.68
CA ARG A 386 -20.80 -3.36 0.13
C ARG A 386 -20.25 -1.96 -0.14
N ARG A 387 -19.22 -1.57 0.60
CA ARG A 387 -18.62 -0.25 0.51
C ARG A 387 -17.30 -0.25 -0.25
N ASN A 388 -16.94 0.91 -0.77
CA ASN A 388 -15.62 1.15 -1.38
C ASN A 388 -14.57 1.39 -0.29
N ASP A 389 -13.28 1.30 -0.65
CA ASP A 389 -12.19 1.60 0.28
C ASP A 389 -12.36 3.02 0.84
N GLY A 390 -12.16 3.19 2.14
CA GLY A 390 -12.30 4.46 2.84
C GLY A 390 -13.75 4.91 3.11
N ASP A 391 -14.76 4.21 2.61
CA ASP A 391 -16.18 4.46 2.93
C ASP A 391 -16.69 3.51 4.03
N GLU A 392 -15.85 2.63 4.59
CA GLU A 392 -16.31 1.63 5.56
C GLU A 392 -16.72 2.27 6.88
N TRP A 393 -17.83 1.83 7.49
CA TRP A 393 -18.19 2.27 8.84
C TRP A 393 -17.25 1.75 9.91
N LEU A 394 -16.68 0.56 9.72
CA LEU A 394 -16.02 -0.19 10.79
C LEU A 394 -14.51 -0.17 10.63
N VAL A 395 -13.82 0.11 11.73
CA VAL A 395 -12.37 -0.06 11.87
C VAL A 395 -12.11 -1.18 12.87
N TYR A 396 -11.82 -2.38 12.38
CA TYR A 396 -11.63 -3.54 13.25
C TYR A 396 -10.30 -3.47 14.00
N GLY A 397 -10.34 -3.82 15.29
CA GLY A 397 -9.13 -4.03 16.10
C GLY A 397 -8.21 -5.09 15.48
N PRO A 398 -6.88 -4.93 15.54
CA PRO A 398 -5.96 -5.84 14.89
C PRO A 398 -5.91 -7.20 15.61
N VAL A 399 -5.55 -8.26 14.89
CA VAL A 399 -5.36 -9.61 15.46
C VAL A 399 -4.01 -9.70 16.18
N HIS A 400 -3.00 -8.96 15.71
CA HIS A 400 -1.65 -8.93 16.25
C HIS A 400 -1.26 -7.50 16.64
N PRO A 401 -0.50 -7.30 17.73
CA PRO A 401 0.09 -5.99 17.98
C PRO A 401 1.16 -5.69 16.92
N PRO A 402 1.32 -4.43 16.48
CA PRO A 402 2.40 -4.08 15.56
C PRO A 402 3.78 -4.20 16.24
N GLY A 403 4.83 -4.39 15.43
CA GLY A 403 6.23 -4.40 15.88
C GLY A 403 6.70 -5.71 16.51
N LEU A 404 7.78 -5.65 17.32
CA LEU A 404 8.49 -6.80 17.92
C LEU A 404 7.63 -7.71 18.84
N MET A 405 6.40 -7.30 19.15
CA MET A 405 5.41 -8.07 19.93
C MET A 405 4.47 -8.93 19.06
N ALA A 406 4.62 -8.91 17.72
CA ALA A 406 3.71 -9.55 16.75
C ALA A 406 3.50 -11.06 16.93
N ASN A 407 4.36 -11.74 17.69
CA ASN A 407 4.41 -13.19 17.77
C ASN A 407 3.29 -13.82 18.62
N LYS A 408 2.45 -13.03 19.31
CA LYS A 408 1.27 -13.55 20.02
C LYS A 408 0.00 -12.81 19.59
N PRO A 409 -1.07 -13.54 19.24
CA PRO A 409 -2.37 -12.93 18.94
C PRO A 409 -2.92 -12.22 20.18
N ILE A 410 -3.68 -11.15 19.95
CA ILE A 410 -4.37 -10.43 21.01
C ILE A 410 -5.57 -11.26 21.47
N GLU A 411 -5.62 -11.58 22.76
CA GLU A 411 -6.79 -12.19 23.38
C GLU A 411 -7.83 -11.11 23.67
N TRP A 412 -8.73 -10.89 22.72
CA TRP A 412 -9.77 -9.89 22.85
C TRP A 412 -10.79 -10.25 23.95
N SER A 413 -11.10 -9.25 24.77
CA SER A 413 -12.14 -9.23 25.78
C SER A 413 -12.69 -7.81 25.89
N PHE A 414 -13.75 -7.60 26.68
CA PHE A 414 -14.25 -6.24 26.94
C PHE A 414 -13.16 -5.34 27.54
N ASP A 415 -12.46 -5.81 28.56
CA ASP A 415 -11.38 -5.08 29.22
C ASP A 415 -10.23 -4.75 28.25
N GLU A 416 -9.87 -5.69 27.38
CA GLU A 416 -8.80 -5.47 26.40
C GLU A 416 -9.23 -4.50 25.29
N ALA A 417 -10.49 -4.55 24.85
CA ALA A 417 -11.07 -3.57 23.92
C ALA A 417 -11.04 -2.15 24.52
N VAL A 418 -11.50 -2.00 25.77
CA VAL A 418 -11.44 -0.72 26.51
C VAL A 418 -10.01 -0.22 26.64
N ARG A 419 -9.06 -1.10 26.99
CA ARG A 419 -7.64 -0.74 27.16
C ARG A 419 -6.98 -0.30 25.86
N ARG A 420 -7.30 -0.96 24.74
CA ARG A 420 -6.67 -0.70 23.44
C ARG A 420 -7.40 0.33 22.58
N PHE A 421 -8.63 0.72 22.91
CA PHE A 421 -9.39 1.66 22.10
C PHE A 421 -8.68 3.01 21.88
N PRO A 422 -8.12 3.70 22.90
CA PRO A 422 -7.35 4.92 22.69
C PRO A 422 -6.14 4.72 21.77
N TRP A 423 -5.44 3.59 21.93
CA TRP A 423 -4.32 3.21 21.08
C TRP A 423 -4.76 2.97 19.63
N LEU A 424 -5.89 2.30 19.39
CA LEU A 424 -6.44 2.09 18.04
C LEU A 424 -6.80 3.44 17.38
N CYS A 425 -7.35 4.39 18.14
CA CYS A 425 -7.59 5.75 17.65
C CYS A 425 -6.30 6.45 17.23
N ARG A 426 -5.17 6.19 17.90
CA ARG A 426 -3.85 6.71 17.51
C ARG A 426 -3.31 6.05 16.24
N GLN A 427 -3.46 4.74 16.11
CA GLN A 427 -3.06 4.04 14.88
C GLN A 427 -3.84 4.55 13.66
N ASN A 428 -5.09 4.95 13.86
CA ASN A 428 -5.97 5.51 12.82
C ASN A 428 -6.14 7.04 12.93
N ARG A 429 -5.17 7.76 13.51
CA ARG A 429 -5.28 9.20 13.83
C ARG A 429 -5.52 10.13 12.64
N PHE A 430 -5.18 9.67 11.44
CA PHE A 430 -5.36 10.41 10.19
C PHE A 430 -6.78 10.32 9.64
N ASP A 431 -7.59 9.42 10.19
CA ASP A 431 -9.02 9.35 9.89
C ASP A 431 -9.78 10.36 10.75
N GLU A 432 -10.15 11.48 10.13
CA GLU A 432 -10.92 12.54 10.79
C GLU A 432 -12.35 12.11 11.17
N ASN A 433 -12.89 11.07 10.52
CA ASN A 433 -14.24 10.58 10.77
C ASN A 433 -14.29 9.48 11.83
N LEU A 434 -13.14 8.95 12.26
CA LEU A 434 -13.09 7.95 13.33
C LEU A 434 -13.54 8.55 14.66
N LEU A 435 -14.63 8.01 15.19
CA LEU A 435 -15.14 8.37 16.50
C LEU A 435 -14.14 7.97 17.58
N ARG A 436 -13.64 8.98 18.28
CA ARG A 436 -12.66 8.77 19.34
C ARG A 436 -13.29 8.46 20.68
N LYS A 437 -14.61 8.56 20.84
CA LYS A 437 -15.30 8.28 22.11
C LYS A 437 -16.26 7.10 22.06
N TYR A 438 -16.49 6.54 20.89
CA TYR A 438 -17.50 5.50 20.69
C TYR A 438 -16.90 4.33 19.92
N PHE A 439 -17.20 3.12 20.36
CA PHE A 439 -16.83 1.88 19.68
C PHE A 439 -17.89 0.79 19.89
N VAL A 440 -17.80 -0.28 19.09
CA VAL A 440 -18.71 -1.43 19.16
C VAL A 440 -17.94 -2.67 19.63
N CYS A 441 -18.54 -3.43 20.55
CA CYS A 441 -18.10 -4.79 20.84
C CYS A 441 -19.10 -5.83 20.32
N ILE A 442 -18.56 -6.79 19.58
CA ILE A 442 -19.26 -7.97 19.09
C ILE A 442 -18.81 -9.12 19.99
N ASP A 443 -19.50 -9.25 21.11
CA ASP A 443 -19.07 -10.03 22.28
C ASP A 443 -19.74 -11.40 22.42
N ASN A 444 -20.29 -11.89 21.31
CA ASN A 444 -21.06 -13.13 21.26
C ASN A 444 -21.01 -13.74 19.85
N ASN A 445 -21.48 -14.98 19.72
CA ASN A 445 -21.45 -15.75 18.48
C ASN A 445 -22.65 -15.54 17.54
N ASP A 446 -23.65 -14.75 17.95
CA ASP A 446 -24.84 -14.47 17.15
C ASP A 446 -25.32 -13.02 17.36
N PRO A 447 -24.60 -12.04 16.78
CA PRO A 447 -24.93 -10.63 16.97
C PRO A 447 -26.24 -10.20 16.30
N GLU A 448 -26.83 -11.04 15.43
CA GLU A 448 -28.13 -10.77 14.83
C GLU A 448 -29.26 -10.99 15.85
N GLU A 449 -29.21 -12.11 16.59
CA GLU A 449 -30.19 -12.40 17.65
C GLU A 449 -29.86 -11.67 18.96
N LYS A 450 -28.60 -11.67 19.38
CA LYS A 450 -28.17 -11.20 20.71
C LYS A 450 -27.74 -9.74 20.73
N GLY A 451 -27.66 -9.10 19.56
CA GLY A 451 -27.20 -7.73 19.42
C GLY A 451 -25.71 -7.55 19.74
N VAL A 452 -25.31 -6.29 19.86
CA VAL A 452 -23.93 -5.85 20.11
C VAL A 452 -23.89 -4.85 21.27
N LEU A 453 -22.71 -4.61 21.83
CA LEU A 453 -22.51 -3.54 22.80
C LEU A 453 -22.06 -2.27 22.08
N LEU A 454 -22.80 -1.18 22.25
CA LEU A 454 -22.29 0.16 22.02
C LEU A 454 -21.57 0.63 23.27
N VAL A 455 -20.37 1.17 23.09
CA VAL A 455 -19.50 1.55 24.19
C VAL A 455 -19.07 3.00 24.01
N ARG A 456 -19.29 3.82 25.05
CA ARG A 456 -18.81 5.19 25.16
C ARG A 456 -17.68 5.22 26.17
N MET A 457 -16.55 5.81 25.79
CA MET A 457 -15.42 6.02 26.67
C MET A 457 -15.18 7.51 26.90
N ASP A 458 -15.24 7.92 28.16
CA ASP A 458 -15.05 9.30 28.58
C ASP A 458 -13.55 9.58 28.78
N TRP A 459 -12.85 9.76 27.65
CA TRP A 459 -11.45 10.19 27.61
C TRP A 459 -11.25 11.40 26.70
N HIS A 460 -10.06 12.00 26.76
CA HIS A 460 -9.77 13.28 26.09
C HIS A 460 -9.72 13.18 24.55
N GLY A 461 -9.63 11.98 23.96
CA GLY A 461 -9.51 11.82 22.50
C GLY A 461 -8.15 12.27 21.93
N ASP A 462 -7.16 12.44 22.80
CA ASP A 462 -5.82 12.91 22.49
C ASP A 462 -4.96 11.75 21.95
N VAL A 463 -4.86 11.70 20.62
CA VAL A 463 -4.16 10.65 19.86
C VAL A 463 -2.65 10.91 19.71
N HIS A 464 -2.14 12.01 20.25
CA HIS A 464 -0.72 12.39 20.14
C HIS A 464 0.15 11.89 21.31
N ARG A 465 -0.47 11.21 22.28
CA ARG A 465 0.25 10.51 23.35
C ARG A 465 0.97 9.27 22.81
N SER A 466 2.03 8.85 23.49
CA SER A 466 2.76 7.64 23.12
C SER A 466 1.88 6.39 23.23
N ASP A 467 2.26 5.33 22.52
CA ASP A 467 1.57 4.05 22.56
C ASP A 467 1.54 3.48 23.99
N GLU A 468 2.65 3.61 24.73
CA GLU A 468 2.76 3.19 26.13
C GLU A 468 1.80 3.96 27.05
N GLU A 469 1.71 5.28 26.89
CA GLU A 469 0.78 6.11 27.68
C GLU A 469 -0.67 5.74 27.42
N LEU A 470 -1.04 5.56 26.14
CA LEU A 470 -2.41 5.20 25.75
C LEU A 470 -2.80 3.81 26.25
N LEU A 471 -1.90 2.83 26.14
CA LEU A 471 -2.12 1.46 26.62
C LEU A 471 -2.15 1.34 28.15
N SER A 472 -1.65 2.35 28.86
CA SER A 472 -1.61 2.43 30.32
C SER A 472 -2.72 3.30 30.92
N LEU A 473 -3.61 3.87 30.10
CA LEU A 473 -4.72 4.69 30.59
C LEU A 473 -5.66 3.87 31.48
N ASN A 474 -5.86 4.31 32.71
CA ASN A 474 -6.88 3.73 33.59
C ASN A 474 -8.29 4.11 33.08
N SER A 475 -8.86 3.19 32.31
CA SER A 475 -10.04 3.46 31.49
C SER A 475 -11.29 2.75 31.99
N LYS A 476 -11.18 1.77 32.89
CA LYS A 476 -12.29 0.89 33.30
C LYS A 476 -13.48 1.66 33.88
N ASP A 477 -13.21 2.64 34.72
CA ASP A 477 -14.26 3.45 35.39
C ASP A 477 -14.80 4.60 34.50
N ARG A 478 -14.34 4.69 33.25
CA ARG A 478 -14.68 5.75 32.29
C ARG A 478 -15.53 5.25 31.13
N VAL A 479 -16.12 4.07 31.27
CA VAL A 479 -16.87 3.41 30.19
C VAL A 479 -18.33 3.28 30.57
N THR A 480 -19.19 3.66 29.63
CA THR A 480 -20.62 3.34 29.67
C THR A 480 -20.93 2.45 28.47
N SER A 481 -21.75 1.43 28.63
CA SER A 481 -22.16 0.56 27.53
C SER A 481 -23.64 0.23 27.56
N ILE A 482 -24.24 0.10 26.38
CA ILE A 482 -25.61 -0.39 26.20
C ILE A 482 -25.62 -1.52 25.17
N ARG A 483 -26.53 -2.49 25.32
CA ARG A 483 -26.77 -3.53 24.32
C ARG A 483 -27.87 -3.08 23.37
N VAL A 484 -27.62 -3.18 22.07
CA VAL A 484 -28.55 -2.78 21.02
C VAL A 484 -28.65 -3.85 19.93
N PRO A 485 -29.73 -3.89 19.14
CA PRO A 485 -29.80 -4.74 17.95
C PRO A 485 -28.65 -4.43 16.99
N GLY A 486 -27.96 -5.47 16.48
CA GLY A 486 -26.79 -5.29 15.62
C GLY A 486 -27.07 -4.44 14.39
N LYS A 487 -28.21 -4.68 13.72
CA LYS A 487 -28.64 -3.95 12.52
C LYS A 487 -28.94 -2.46 12.75
N GLU A 488 -29.16 -2.06 14.01
CA GLU A 488 -29.51 -0.69 14.37
C GLU A 488 -28.33 0.07 14.96
N ALA A 489 -27.23 -0.63 15.33
CA ALA A 489 -26.13 -0.08 16.09
C ALA A 489 -25.52 1.19 15.47
N LEU A 490 -25.21 1.16 14.16
CA LEU A 490 -24.63 2.31 13.46
C LEU A 490 -25.63 3.46 13.31
N GLY A 491 -26.90 3.16 13.03
CA GLY A 491 -27.95 4.16 12.97
C GLY A 491 -28.21 4.85 14.32
N ILE A 492 -28.11 4.10 15.42
CA ILE A 492 -28.20 4.63 16.79
C ILE A 492 -27.02 5.58 17.08
N ILE A 493 -25.79 5.21 16.70
CA ILE A 493 -24.62 6.08 16.80
C ILE A 493 -24.85 7.37 16.01
N GLU A 494 -25.26 7.26 14.75
CA GLU A 494 -25.45 8.42 13.87
C GLU A 494 -26.53 9.36 14.41
N ALA A 495 -27.68 8.82 14.81
CA ALA A 495 -28.78 9.59 15.39
C ALA A 495 -28.38 10.24 16.73
N GLY A 496 -27.69 9.50 17.59
CA GLY A 496 -27.18 9.99 18.87
C GLY A 496 -26.23 11.17 18.73
N LEU A 497 -25.28 11.09 17.78
CA LEU A 497 -24.35 12.18 17.47
C LEU A 497 -25.03 13.41 16.87
N LYS A 498 -26.09 13.21 16.08
CA LYS A 498 -26.90 14.29 15.49
C LYS A 498 -27.91 14.88 16.47
N GLY A 499 -28.09 14.29 17.65
CA GLY A 499 -29.14 14.67 18.59
C GLY A 499 -30.56 14.33 18.12
N ASP A 500 -30.71 13.44 17.14
CA ASP A 500 -32.02 12.98 16.67
C ASP A 500 -32.58 11.91 17.63
N THR A 501 -33.19 12.38 18.71
CA THR A 501 -33.72 11.51 19.77
C THR A 501 -35.09 10.92 19.43
N ALA A 502 -35.71 11.30 18.31
CA ALA A 502 -37.09 10.89 18.01
C ALA A 502 -37.23 9.38 17.75
N ARG A 503 -36.14 8.73 17.33
CA ARG A 503 -36.07 7.31 16.99
C ARG A 503 -35.27 6.47 17.99
N LEU A 504 -34.74 7.09 19.05
CA LEU A 504 -33.91 6.44 20.04
C LEU A 504 -34.76 6.01 21.24
N ASP A 505 -34.50 4.82 21.76
CA ASP A 505 -35.07 4.41 23.04
C ASP A 505 -34.48 5.25 24.20
N PRO A 506 -35.13 5.29 25.38
CA PRO A 506 -34.65 6.08 26.51
C PRO A 506 -33.24 5.73 27.01
N ALA A 507 -32.81 4.46 26.87
CA ALA A 507 -31.49 4.03 27.30
C ALA A 507 -30.41 4.53 26.33
N ALA A 508 -30.67 4.52 25.03
CA ALA A 508 -29.84 5.12 24.00
C ALA A 508 -29.75 6.63 24.18
N ILE A 509 -30.86 7.32 24.48
CA ILE A 509 -30.84 8.76 24.79
C ILE A 509 -29.93 9.06 25.98
N GLU A 510 -30.04 8.29 27.06
CA GLU A 510 -29.19 8.47 28.24
C GLU A 510 -27.71 8.17 27.94
N PHE A 511 -27.42 7.16 27.12
CA PHE A 511 -26.07 6.82 26.68
C PHE A 511 -25.36 7.98 25.95
N PHE A 512 -26.09 8.80 25.19
CA PHE A 512 -25.53 9.98 24.51
C PHE A 512 -25.56 11.25 25.36
N ARG A 513 -26.23 11.28 26.53
CA ARG A 513 -26.17 12.43 27.43
C ARG A 513 -24.76 12.58 27.99
N LEU A 514 -24.18 13.76 27.79
CA LEU A 514 -22.94 14.16 28.42
C LEU A 514 -23.16 14.22 29.94
N GLN A 515 -22.45 13.37 30.68
CA GLN A 515 -22.29 13.58 32.12
C GLN A 515 -21.40 14.83 32.29
N PRO A 516 -21.78 15.80 33.13
CA PRO A 516 -20.92 16.94 33.42
C PRO A 516 -19.58 16.43 33.98
N ASP A 517 -18.49 16.99 33.47
CA ASP A 517 -17.12 16.61 33.79
C ASP A 517 -16.89 16.73 35.30
N SER A 518 -16.82 15.60 36.01
CA SER A 518 -16.58 15.55 37.46
C SER A 518 -15.11 15.85 37.83
N SER A 519 -14.30 16.24 36.85
CA SER A 519 -12.89 16.61 37.00
C SER A 519 -12.66 18.11 37.28
N GLN A 520 -13.71 18.89 37.55
CA GLN A 520 -13.62 20.30 38.00
C GLN A 520 -13.99 20.53 39.49
N THR A 521 -13.78 19.54 40.36
CA THR A 521 -13.79 19.76 41.83
C THR A 521 -12.53 19.24 42.50
#